data_AF-W6RUA9-F1
#
_entry.id   AF-W6RUA9-F1
#
_cell.length_a   1.000
_cell.length_b   1.000
_cell.length_c   1.000
_cell.angle_alpha   90.00
_cell.angle_beta   90.00
_cell.angle_gamma   90.00
#
_symmetry.space_group_name_H-M   'P 1'
#
loop_
_entity.id
_entity.type
_entity.pdbx_description
1 polymer ?
#
loop_
_entity_poly.entity_id
_entity_poly.type
_entity_poly.pdbx_seq_one_letter_code
_entity_poly.pdbx_strand_id
1 'polypeptide(L)'
;MKYETHKLCGVISSFAVGNIILSDVPVFKRVIFLIVISIFGGLGGTFPDVDAKNNNWNKIFGSIFKFRHRGKMHSLIPYIIVYLVIYNKILNNVHNHELLILYIIAISGFLIGVISHLALDIITVRGIPILYPFTKKNYSILNLRTEKHDKYISFILKMSVAIYIFNEVKKYK
;
A
#
# COMPACT_ATOMS: atom_id res chain seq x y z
N MET A 1 -12.77 -3.53 0.42
CA MET A 1 -12.93 -3.80 -1.02
C MET A 1 -12.44 -5.22 -1.31
N LYS A 2 -12.39 -5.70 -2.56
CA LYS A 2 -11.78 -7.00 -2.90
C LYS A 2 -10.26 -6.92 -2.89
N TYR A 3 -9.63 -8.06 -2.59
CA TYR A 3 -8.18 -8.27 -2.56
C TYR A 3 -7.48 -7.76 -3.82
N GLU A 4 -8.00 -8.09 -5.01
CA GLU A 4 -7.42 -7.68 -6.29
C GLU A 4 -7.39 -6.16 -6.47
N THR A 5 -8.46 -5.47 -6.02
CA THR A 5 -8.55 -4.01 -6.11
C THR A 5 -7.54 -3.34 -5.19
N HIS A 6 -7.34 -3.89 -3.98
CA HIS A 6 -6.33 -3.41 -3.05
C HIS A 6 -4.90 -3.63 -3.56
N LYS A 7 -4.59 -4.82 -4.11
CA LYS A 7 -3.31 -5.10 -4.77
C LYS A 7 -3.03 -4.13 -5.92
N LEU A 8 -4.01 -3.95 -6.81
CA LEU A 8 -3.89 -3.06 -7.96
C LEU A 8 -3.66 -1.62 -7.52
N CYS A 9 -4.41 -1.14 -6.53
CA CYS A 9 -4.24 0.21 -6.00
C CYS A 9 -2.87 0.41 -5.35
N GLY A 10 -2.36 -0.59 -4.63
CA GLY A 10 -1.01 -0.57 -4.07
C GLY A 10 0.08 -0.43 -5.12
N VAL A 11 -0.01 -1.21 -6.21
CA VAL A 11 0.91 -1.12 -7.36
C VAL A 11 0.84 0.27 -8.01
N ILE A 12 -0.36 0.76 -8.30
CA ILE A 12 -0.54 2.05 -8.99
C ILE A 12 -0.05 3.22 -8.14
N SER A 13 -0.41 3.24 -6.85
CA SER A 13 -0.06 4.32 -5.94
C SER A 13 1.44 4.40 -5.71
N SER A 14 2.09 3.25 -5.50
CA SER A 14 3.54 3.17 -5.34
C SER A 14 4.30 3.53 -6.61
N PHE A 15 3.81 3.12 -7.79
CA PHE A 15 4.39 3.55 -9.07
C PHE A 15 4.29 5.07 -9.24
N ALA A 16 3.12 5.66 -9.01
CA ALA A 16 2.90 7.09 -9.17
C ALA A 16 3.75 7.93 -8.21
N VAL A 17 3.74 7.58 -6.91
CA VAL A 17 4.56 8.25 -5.89
C VAL A 17 6.06 8.03 -6.16
N GLY A 18 6.45 6.81 -6.53
CA GLY A 18 7.82 6.48 -6.88
C GLY A 18 8.33 7.29 -8.07
N ASN A 19 7.51 7.54 -9.09
CA ASN A 19 7.91 8.32 -10.26
C ASN A 19 8.19 9.79 -9.88
N ILE A 20 7.40 10.35 -8.96
CA ILE A 20 7.63 11.70 -8.41
C ILE A 20 8.94 11.74 -7.61
N ILE A 21 9.12 10.82 -6.66
CA ILE A 21 10.29 10.80 -5.76
C ILE A 21 11.59 10.52 -6.51
N LEU A 22 11.54 9.67 -7.54
CA LEU A 22 12.72 9.23 -8.29
C LEU A 22 12.91 10.03 -9.59
N SER A 23 12.26 11.18 -9.73
CA SER A 23 12.28 11.98 -10.96
C SER A 23 13.69 12.39 -11.39
N ASP A 24 14.56 12.72 -10.42
CA ASP A 24 15.96 13.11 -10.62
C ASP A 24 16.93 11.93 -10.78
N VAL A 25 16.46 10.68 -10.62
CA VAL A 25 17.31 9.49 -10.75
C VAL A 25 17.53 9.17 -12.24
N PRO A 26 18.76 8.81 -12.65
CA PRO A 26 19.04 8.39 -14.02
C PRO A 26 18.07 7.29 -14.49
N VAL A 27 17.57 7.43 -15.73
CA VAL A 27 16.46 6.63 -16.28
C VAL A 27 16.67 5.13 -16.07
N PHE A 28 17.87 4.61 -16.31
CA PHE A 28 18.18 3.19 -16.13
C PHE A 28 17.95 2.70 -14.69
N LYS A 29 18.48 3.41 -13.69
CA LYS A 29 18.26 3.07 -12.27
C LYS A 29 16.81 3.31 -11.85
N ARG A 30 16.20 4.38 -12.35
CA ARG A 30 14.80 4.74 -12.06
C ARG A 30 13.84 3.62 -12.45
N VAL A 31 14.01 3.00 -13.62
CA VAL A 31 13.14 1.88 -14.06
C VAL A 31 13.20 0.71 -13.07
N ILE A 32 14.41 0.32 -12.65
CA ILE A 32 14.59 -0.78 -11.68
C ILE A 32 13.90 -0.43 -10.35
N PHE A 33 14.10 0.78 -9.85
CA PHE A 33 13.49 1.25 -8.62
C PHE A 33 11.96 1.35 -8.70
N LEU A 34 11.41 1.75 -9.84
CA LEU A 34 9.97 1.77 -10.08
C LEU A 34 9.36 0.37 -10.10
N ILE A 35 10.07 -0.63 -10.62
CA ILE A 35 9.62 -2.02 -10.55
C ILE A 35 9.59 -2.49 -9.09
N VAL A 36 10.67 -2.23 -8.35
CA VAL A 36 10.80 -2.66 -6.94
C VAL A 36 9.74 -2.01 -6.07
N ILE A 37 9.58 -0.69 -6.14
CA ILE A 37 8.57 0.03 -5.34
C ILE A 37 7.15 -0.45 -5.65
N SER A 38 6.88 -0.79 -6.92
CA SER A 38 5.58 -1.30 -7.38
C SER A 38 5.27 -2.71 -6.85
N ILE A 39 6.26 -3.61 -6.89
CA ILE A 39 6.12 -4.96 -6.34
C ILE A 39 5.80 -4.89 -4.85
N PHE A 40 6.60 -4.13 -4.09
CA PHE A 40 6.39 -3.99 -2.66
C PHE A 40 5.10 -3.22 -2.33
N GLY A 41 4.69 -2.25 -3.16
CA GLY A 41 3.39 -1.60 -3.04
C GLY A 41 2.21 -2.53 -3.24
N GLY A 42 2.30 -3.46 -4.20
CA GLY A 42 1.30 -4.52 -4.35
C GLY A 42 1.24 -5.44 -3.12
N LEU A 43 2.40 -5.83 -2.57
CA LEU A 43 2.46 -6.64 -1.34
C LEU A 43 1.85 -5.89 -0.15
N GLY A 44 2.26 -4.65 0.09
CA GLY A 44 1.74 -3.80 1.16
C GLY A 44 0.25 -3.52 1.03
N GLY A 45 -0.23 -3.32 -0.20
CA GLY A 45 -1.65 -3.15 -0.50
C GLY A 45 -2.51 -4.37 -0.14
N THR A 46 -1.92 -5.55 0.02
CA THR A 46 -2.67 -6.77 0.40
C THR A 46 -2.45 -7.20 1.84
N PHE A 47 -1.45 -6.63 2.51
CA PHE A 47 -1.01 -7.08 3.80
C PHE A 47 -2.04 -6.89 4.92
N PRO A 48 -2.79 -5.77 5.00
CA PRO A 48 -3.83 -5.60 6.02
C PRO A 48 -4.90 -6.72 5.97
N ASP A 49 -5.25 -7.19 4.77
CA ASP A 49 -6.25 -8.24 4.55
C ASP A 49 -5.73 -9.67 4.80
N VAL A 50 -4.47 -9.85 5.24
CA VAL A 50 -3.99 -11.16 5.70
C VAL A 50 -4.81 -11.66 6.90
N ASP A 51 -5.48 -10.76 7.62
CA ASP A 51 -6.42 -11.09 8.69
C ASP A 51 -7.81 -11.57 8.21
N ALA A 52 -8.03 -11.71 6.89
CA ALA A 52 -9.32 -12.08 6.31
C ALA A 52 -9.72 -13.53 6.56
N LYS A 53 -10.89 -13.75 7.19
CA LYS A 53 -11.39 -15.11 7.51
C LYS A 53 -11.35 -15.99 6.26
N ASN A 54 -10.71 -17.15 6.40
CA ASN A 54 -10.59 -18.28 5.46
C ASN A 54 -9.22 -18.52 4.79
N ASN A 55 -8.15 -17.84 5.22
CA ASN A 55 -6.77 -18.16 4.85
C ASN A 55 -6.05 -18.95 5.99
N ASN A 56 -5.15 -19.88 5.65
CA ASN A 56 -4.43 -20.71 6.64
C ASN A 56 -3.66 -19.87 7.67
N TRP A 57 -3.25 -18.66 7.31
CA TRP A 57 -2.57 -17.70 8.18
C TRP A 57 -3.43 -17.25 9.37
N ASN A 58 -4.75 -17.16 9.21
CA ASN A 58 -5.66 -16.85 10.32
C ASN A 58 -5.74 -17.97 11.35
N LYS A 59 -5.44 -19.23 11.02
CA LYS A 59 -5.35 -20.31 12.01
C LYS A 59 -4.13 -20.12 12.94
N ILE A 60 -3.03 -19.58 12.40
CA ILE A 60 -1.79 -19.34 13.15
C ILE A 60 -1.87 -18.03 13.95
N PHE A 61 -2.24 -16.93 13.30
CA PHE A 61 -2.23 -15.59 13.92
C PHE A 61 -3.55 -15.20 14.61
N GLY A 62 -4.68 -15.77 14.18
CA GLY A 62 -6.00 -15.44 14.72
C GLY A 62 -6.22 -15.91 16.16
N SER A 63 -5.57 -17.00 16.58
CA SER A 63 -5.64 -17.55 17.93
C SER A 63 -4.93 -16.65 18.96
N ILE A 64 -3.78 -16.08 18.61
CA ILE A 64 -2.93 -15.30 19.53
C ILE A 64 -3.45 -13.86 19.70
N PHE A 65 -3.95 -13.24 18.62
CA PHE A 65 -4.23 -11.80 18.62
C PHE A 65 -5.72 -11.42 18.60
N LYS A 66 -6.63 -12.41 18.56
CA LYS A 66 -8.09 -12.21 18.34
C LYS A 66 -8.31 -11.16 17.24
N PHE A 67 -7.70 -11.36 16.07
CA PHE A 67 -7.91 -10.47 14.93
C PHE A 67 -9.35 -10.59 14.46
N ARG A 68 -10.21 -9.66 14.90
CA ARG A 68 -11.45 -9.39 14.19
C ARG A 68 -11.03 -8.77 12.86
N HIS A 69 -11.43 -9.37 11.75
CA HIS A 69 -11.18 -8.84 10.41
C HIS A 69 -11.58 -7.35 10.36
N ARG A 70 -10.67 -6.48 9.91
CA ARG A 70 -10.78 -4.99 10.02
C ARG A 70 -10.59 -4.41 11.41
N GLY A 71 -9.77 -5.09 12.22
CA GLY A 71 -9.40 -4.68 13.57
C GLY A 71 -8.05 -3.98 13.60
N LYS A 72 -7.09 -4.59 14.29
CA LYS A 72 -5.77 -3.98 14.56
C LYS A 72 -4.88 -3.86 13.31
N MET A 73 -5.09 -4.71 12.31
CA MET A 73 -4.36 -4.70 11.03
C MET A 73 -4.82 -3.57 10.10
N HIS A 74 -5.97 -2.95 10.37
CA HIS A 74 -6.47 -1.82 9.58
C HIS A 74 -6.27 -0.49 10.32
N SER A 75 -5.16 -0.39 11.05
CA SER A 75 -4.67 0.84 11.66
C SER A 75 -3.38 1.28 11.01
N LEU A 76 -3.19 2.58 10.82
CA LEU A 76 -1.98 3.12 10.21
C LEU A 76 -0.79 3.14 11.18
N ILE A 77 -1.04 3.37 12.47
CA ILE A 77 0.01 3.62 13.47
C ILE A 77 1.00 2.45 13.61
N PRO A 78 0.56 1.18 13.74
CA PRO A 78 1.49 0.05 13.83
C PRO A 78 2.44 -0.04 12.63
N TYR A 79 1.96 0.25 11.42
CA TYR A 79 2.79 0.22 10.22
C TYR A 79 3.83 1.33 10.20
N ILE A 80 3.48 2.54 10.65
CA ILE A 80 4.44 3.64 10.77
C ILE A 80 5.55 3.26 11.77
N ILE A 81 5.19 2.70 12.93
CA ILE A 81 6.17 2.28 13.93
C ILE A 81 7.11 1.20 13.36
N VAL A 82 6.55 0.16 12.73
CA VAL A 82 7.35 -0.91 12.11
C VAL A 82 8.24 -0.36 11.01
N TYR A 83 7.73 0.54 10.17
CA TYR A 83 8.50 1.21 9.13
C TYR A 83 9.70 1.96 9.72
N LEU A 84 9.50 2.77 10.76
CA LEU A 84 10.58 3.54 11.40
C LEU A 84 11.64 2.62 12.02
N VAL A 85 11.24 1.51 12.63
CA VAL A 85 12.17 0.53 13.20
C VAL A 85 13.01 -0.13 12.10
N ILE A 86 12.37 -0.57 11.01
CA ILE A 86 13.07 -1.20 9.89
C ILE A 86 13.99 -0.19 9.19
N TYR A 87 13.51 1.03 8.96
CA TYR A 87 14.29 2.12 8.37
C TYR A 87 15.57 2.41 9.16
N ASN A 88 15.46 2.56 10.48
CA ASN A 88 16.62 2.74 11.35
C ASN A 88 17.59 1.54 11.30
N LYS A 89 17.07 0.31 11.28
CA LYS A 89 17.93 -0.88 11.15
C LYS A 89 18.66 -0.92 9.81
N ILE A 90 18.01 -0.54 8.71
CA ILE A 90 18.64 -0.48 7.40
C ILE A 90 19.78 0.54 7.41
N LEU A 91 19.52 1.77 7.90
CA LEU A 91 20.52 2.83 7.97
C LEU A 91 21.77 2.43 8.77
N ASN A 92 21.60 1.72 9.88
CA ASN A 92 22.72 1.38 10.78
C ASN A 92 23.50 0.13 10.36
N ASN A 93 22.94 -0.75 9.52
CA ASN A 93 23.56 -2.05 9.20
C ASN A 93 23.93 -2.22 7.73
N VAL A 94 23.37 -1.41 6.82
CA VAL A 94 23.59 -1.54 5.38
C VAL A 94 24.53 -0.44 4.90
N HIS A 95 25.78 -0.83 4.68
CA HIS A 95 26.86 0.09 4.31
C HIS A 95 27.02 0.25 2.79
N ASN A 96 26.50 -0.69 2.00
CA ASN A 96 26.49 -0.57 0.54
C ASN A 96 25.40 0.43 0.12
N HIS A 97 25.79 1.53 -0.51
CA HIS A 97 24.87 2.61 -0.91
C HIS A 97 23.77 2.18 -1.87
N GLU A 98 24.06 1.33 -2.86
CA GLU A 98 23.04 0.90 -3.82
C GLU A 98 22.02 -0.03 -3.15
N LEU A 99 22.50 -0.94 -2.30
CA LEU A 99 21.65 -1.83 -1.53
C LEU A 99 20.80 -1.07 -0.50
N LEU A 100 21.38 -0.05 0.12
CA LEU A 100 20.69 0.84 1.05
C LEU A 100 19.49 1.52 0.37
N ILE A 101 19.72 2.14 -0.79
CA ILE A 101 18.66 2.80 -1.57
C ILE A 101 17.58 1.78 -1.97
N LEU A 102 17.99 0.60 -2.45
CA LEU A 102 17.05 -0.45 -2.85
C LEU A 102 16.12 -0.87 -1.71
N TYR A 103 16.67 -1.06 -0.50
CA TYR A 103 15.87 -1.43 0.66
C TYR A 103 14.93 -0.31 1.11
N ILE A 104 15.40 0.95 1.14
CA ILE A 104 14.55 2.10 1.46
C ILE A 104 13.38 2.19 0.48
N ILE A 105 13.63 2.01 -0.82
CA ILE A 105 12.60 2.02 -1.87
C ILE A 105 11.60 0.88 -1.66
N ALA A 106 12.08 -0.34 -1.35
CA ALA A 106 11.21 -1.48 -1.09
C ALA A 106 10.28 -1.24 0.11
N ILE A 107 10.80 -0.83 1.26
CA ILE A 107 9.97 -0.60 2.46
C ILE A 107 9.04 0.61 2.29
N SER A 108 9.45 1.62 1.53
CA SER A 108 8.61 2.78 1.19
C SER A 108 7.45 2.34 0.28
N GLY A 109 7.73 1.52 -0.73
CA GLY A 109 6.72 0.92 -1.59
C GLY A 109 5.68 0.16 -0.77
N PHE A 110 6.14 -0.71 0.13
CA PHE A 110 5.26 -1.43 1.05
C PHE A 110 4.36 -0.51 1.87
N LEU A 111 4.92 0.54 2.49
CA LEU A 111 4.15 1.49 3.28
C LEU A 111 3.11 2.24 2.43
N ILE A 112 3.47 2.69 1.23
CA ILE A 112 2.54 3.34 0.28
C ILE A 112 1.40 2.38 -0.08
N GLY A 113 1.73 1.10 -0.32
CA GLY A 113 0.76 0.04 -0.54
C GLY A 113 -0.24 -0.07 0.61
N VAL A 114 0.25 -0.17 1.84
CA VAL A 114 -0.59 -0.23 3.05
C VAL A 114 -1.47 1.03 3.16
N ILE A 115 -0.91 2.22 2.97
CA ILE A 115 -1.67 3.47 3.04
C ILE A 115 -2.79 3.48 1.99
N SER A 116 -2.51 3.03 0.77
CA SER A 116 -3.52 2.94 -0.31
C SER A 116 -4.65 1.96 0.06
N HIS A 117 -4.32 0.82 0.69
CA HIS A 117 -5.31 -0.13 1.19
C HIS A 117 -6.22 0.53 2.22
N LEU A 118 -5.63 1.18 3.22
CA LEU A 118 -6.37 1.83 4.30
C LEU A 118 -7.24 2.96 3.75
N ALA A 119 -6.73 3.78 2.84
CA ALA A 119 -7.49 4.83 2.18
C ALA A 119 -8.74 4.27 1.47
N LEU A 120 -8.57 3.18 0.73
CA LEU A 120 -9.67 2.48 0.07
C LEU A 120 -10.70 1.90 1.03
N ASP A 121 -10.29 1.45 2.20
CA ASP A 121 -11.23 0.92 3.19
C ASP A 121 -11.93 2.04 3.99
N ILE A 122 -11.31 3.21 4.20
CA ILE A 122 -11.94 4.40 4.81
C ILE A 122 -13.07 4.95 3.93
N ILE A 123 -12.96 4.89 2.61
CA ILE A 123 -14.03 5.34 1.71
C ILE A 123 -15.21 4.35 1.61
N THR A 124 -15.17 3.22 2.34
CA THR A 124 -16.29 2.26 2.39
C THR A 124 -17.25 2.57 3.53
N VAL A 125 -18.51 2.14 3.41
CA VAL A 125 -19.55 2.28 4.47
C VAL A 125 -19.10 1.73 5.83
N ARG A 126 -18.30 0.64 5.84
CA ARG A 126 -17.84 0.03 7.10
C ARG A 126 -16.73 0.83 7.78
N GLY A 127 -15.92 1.54 6.98
CA GLY A 127 -14.73 2.23 7.45
C GLY A 127 -13.70 1.32 8.11
N ILE A 128 -12.70 1.94 8.75
CA ILE A 128 -11.65 1.27 9.53
C ILE A 128 -11.23 2.10 10.76
N PRO A 129 -10.66 1.47 11.81
CA PRO A 129 -10.15 2.16 12.98
C PRO A 129 -8.73 2.71 12.76
N ILE A 130 -8.58 3.70 11.87
CA ILE A 130 -7.26 4.22 11.44
C ILE A 130 -6.36 4.70 12.58
N LEU A 131 -6.95 5.17 13.69
CA LEU A 131 -6.26 5.73 14.86
C LEU A 131 -6.08 4.72 16.01
N TYR A 132 -6.33 3.43 15.81
CA TYR A 132 -6.01 2.42 16.84
C TYR A 132 -4.49 2.38 17.10
N PRO A 133 -4.00 2.31 18.35
CA PRO A 133 -4.71 1.93 19.57
C PRO A 133 -5.38 3.08 20.34
N PHE A 134 -5.20 4.35 19.95
CA PHE A 134 -5.76 5.49 20.70
C PHE A 134 -7.29 5.51 20.68
N THR A 135 -7.91 5.09 19.58
CA THR A 135 -9.36 4.91 19.49
C THR A 135 -9.72 3.66 18.72
N LYS A 136 -10.83 3.03 19.12
CA LYS A 136 -11.43 1.87 18.43
C LYS A 136 -12.53 2.30 17.44
N LYS A 137 -12.78 3.61 17.29
CA LYS A 137 -13.81 4.14 16.41
C LYS A 137 -13.44 3.92 14.94
N ASN A 138 -14.37 3.42 14.16
CA ASN A 138 -14.23 3.35 12.70
C ASN A 138 -14.51 4.71 12.07
N TYR A 139 -13.66 5.07 11.11
CA TYR A 139 -13.85 6.26 10.27
C TYR A 139 -14.27 5.82 8.88
N SER A 140 -15.32 6.46 8.36
CA SER A 140 -15.83 6.28 7.00
C SER A 140 -16.07 7.65 6.37
N ILE A 141 -15.60 7.85 5.14
CA ILE A 141 -15.76 9.12 4.41
C ILE A 141 -16.88 9.02 3.36
N LEU A 142 -16.99 7.89 2.67
CA LEU A 142 -17.97 7.69 1.60
C LEU A 142 -18.78 6.41 1.84
N ASN A 143 -19.97 6.35 1.23
CA ASN A 143 -20.88 5.21 1.35
C ASN A 143 -20.67 4.16 0.25
N LEU A 144 -19.42 3.89 -0.13
CA LEU A 144 -19.12 2.87 -1.14
C LEU A 144 -19.30 1.47 -0.55
N ARG A 145 -20.13 0.66 -1.23
CA ARG A 145 -20.36 -0.74 -0.90
C ARG A 145 -19.40 -1.65 -1.67
N THR A 146 -18.69 -2.50 -0.93
CA THR A 146 -17.89 -3.60 -1.48
C THR A 146 -18.75 -4.45 -2.42
N GLU A 147 -18.16 -4.96 -3.51
CA GLU A 147 -18.80 -5.72 -4.60
C GLU A 147 -19.61 -4.88 -5.59
N LYS A 148 -20.48 -3.99 -5.13
CA LYS A 148 -21.28 -3.13 -6.03
C LYS A 148 -20.40 -2.11 -6.75
N HIS A 149 -19.44 -1.51 -6.04
CA HIS A 149 -18.61 -0.42 -6.57
C HIS A 149 -17.20 -0.84 -6.98
N ASP A 150 -16.76 -2.04 -6.63
CA ASP A 150 -15.39 -2.54 -6.90
C ASP A 150 -15.01 -2.47 -8.38
N LYS A 151 -15.92 -2.89 -9.29
CA LYS A 151 -15.65 -2.84 -10.75
C LYS A 151 -15.42 -1.42 -11.23
N TYR A 152 -16.23 -0.46 -10.76
CA TYR A 152 -16.09 0.95 -11.11
C TYR A 152 -14.81 1.54 -10.57
N ILE A 153 -14.45 1.23 -9.31
CA ILE A 153 -13.20 1.71 -8.69
C ILE A 153 -11.99 1.15 -9.43
N SER A 154 -11.98 -0.15 -9.75
CA SER A 154 -10.91 -0.77 -10.55
C SER A 154 -10.81 -0.15 -11.94
N PHE A 155 -11.94 0.14 -12.59
CA PHE A 155 -11.96 0.80 -13.89
C PHE A 155 -11.39 2.22 -13.82
N ILE A 156 -11.80 3.02 -12.84
CA ILE A 156 -11.29 4.38 -12.60
C ILE A 156 -9.78 4.36 -12.35
N LEU A 157 -9.29 3.43 -11.54
CA LEU A 157 -7.85 3.25 -11.28
C LEU A 157 -7.06 2.91 -12.55
N LYS A 158 -7.61 2.05 -13.41
CA LYS A 158 -6.95 1.73 -14.69
C LYS A 158 -6.95 2.93 -15.65
N MET A 159 -8.05 3.69 -15.69
CA MET A 159 -8.14 4.89 -16.51
C MET A 159 -7.21 6.00 -16.03
N SER A 160 -7.07 6.21 -14.72
CA SER A 160 -6.13 7.21 -14.21
C SER A 160 -4.68 6.89 -14.61
N VAL A 161 -4.30 5.62 -14.61
CA VAL A 161 -3.00 5.16 -15.13
C VAL A 161 -2.86 5.42 -16.64
N ALA A 162 -3.89 5.08 -17.43
CA ALA A 162 -3.86 5.31 -18.87
C ALA A 162 -3.69 6.80 -19.22
N ILE A 163 -4.43 7.68 -18.52
CA ILE A 163 -4.33 9.13 -18.67
C ILE A 163 -2.93 9.63 -18.26
N TYR A 164 -2.39 9.13 -17.14
CA TYR A 164 -1.05 9.49 -16.69
C TYR A 164 0.02 9.11 -17.73
N ILE A 165 -0.01 7.88 -18.24
CA ILE A 165 0.93 7.41 -19.28
C ILE A 165 0.81 8.26 -20.55
N PHE A 166 -0.42 8.56 -20.98
CA PHE A 166 -0.65 9.41 -22.15
C PHE A 166 -0.02 10.80 -21.98
N ASN A 167 -0.19 11.41 -20.81
CA ASN A 167 0.39 12.71 -20.50
C ASN A 167 1.92 12.69 -20.45
N GLU A 168 2.52 11.62 -19.91
CA GLU A 168 3.98 11.46 -19.89
C GLU A 168 4.55 11.28 -21.31
N VAL A 169 3.94 10.45 -22.16
CA VAL A 169 4.40 10.25 -23.55
C VAL A 169 4.34 11.56 -24.34
N LYS A 170 3.34 12.40 -24.08
CA LYS A 170 3.20 13.70 -24.75
C LYS A 170 4.35 14.67 -24.44
N LYS A 171 5.01 14.56 -23.28
CA LYS A 171 6.14 15.43 -22.92
C LYS A 171 7.40 15.20 -23.77
N TYR A 172 7.47 14.06 -24.46
CA TYR A 172 8.62 13.67 -25.31
C TYR A 172 8.35 13.82 -26.81
N LYS A 173 7.21 14.43 -27.19
CA LYS A 173 6.89 14.85 -28.56
C LYS A 173 7.03 16.36 -28.68
#